data_AF-A0A1Y5S2W4-F1
#
_entry.id   AF-A0A1Y5S2W4-F1
#
_cell.length_a   1.000
_cell.length_b   1.000
_cell.length_c   1.000
_cell.angle_alpha   90.00
_cell.angle_beta   90.00
_cell.angle_gamma   90.00
#
_symmetry.space_group_name_H-M   'P 1'
#
loop_
_entity.id
_entity.type
_entity.pdbx_description
1 polymer ?
#
loop_
_entity_poly.entity_id
_entity_poly.type
_entity_poly.pdbx_seq_one_letter_code
_entity_poly.pdbx_strand_id
1 'polypeptide(L)'
;MTAKTNNPITLGRYILLAGLLLTAACSNTADVTRFAGMDLRAGLATKEPTLDENRVAFAIAEAAKLRARGQRVWCVPFARNASGIQLRGNAHLWWNAAVGKYARGNEPQVGAVMVFSASRSMKIGHVAVVSKVVSDREILIDHANWKRNQVTRGQRVVDVSKNGDWSAVKVESAPGSLGRTNPVSGFVYSKALSL
;
A
#
# COMPACT_ATOMS: atom_id res chain seq x y z
N MET A 1 -4.53 -74.89 24.10
CA MET A 1 -5.63 -74.32 24.91
C MET A 1 -6.73 -73.83 23.97
N THR A 2 -7.83 -74.59 23.98
CA THR A 2 -9.18 -74.39 23.41
C THR A 2 -9.83 -73.08 23.89
N ALA A 3 -10.89 -72.43 23.34
CA ALA A 3 -11.95 -72.66 22.34
C ALA A 3 -12.47 -71.24 21.90
N LYS A 4 -12.93 -70.97 20.67
CA LYS A 4 -14.33 -71.07 20.14
C LYS A 4 -15.44 -70.66 21.14
N THR A 5 -16.16 -69.53 20.89
CA THR A 5 -17.53 -69.44 20.31
C THR A 5 -18.29 -68.14 20.67
N ASN A 6 -18.85 -67.50 19.62
CA ASN A 6 -20.18 -66.92 19.41
C ASN A 6 -20.84 -65.88 20.37
N ASN A 7 -21.25 -64.77 19.72
CA ASN A 7 -22.23 -63.71 20.04
C ASN A 7 -23.46 -64.12 20.89
N PRO A 8 -24.11 -63.17 21.61
CA PRO A 8 -25.17 -62.38 20.98
C PRO A 8 -25.16 -60.87 21.29
N ILE A 9 -25.64 -60.10 20.31
CA ILE A 9 -26.07 -58.70 20.45
C ILE A 9 -27.40 -58.72 21.19
N THR A 10 -27.48 -58.04 22.33
CA THR A 10 -28.75 -57.83 23.06
C THR A 10 -29.07 -56.34 23.08
N LEU A 11 -30.16 -55.99 22.40
CA LEU A 11 -30.76 -54.66 22.39
C LEU A 11 -31.56 -54.48 23.70
N GLY A 12 -31.26 -53.43 24.48
CA GLY A 12 -31.99 -53.12 25.71
C GLY A 12 -31.99 -51.63 26.01
N ARG A 13 -33.09 -50.95 25.66
CA ARG A 13 -33.42 -49.56 26.03
C ARG A 13 -33.83 -49.51 27.51
N TYR A 14 -33.22 -48.67 28.33
CA TYR A 14 -33.83 -47.89 29.45
C TYR A 14 -32.86 -46.76 29.81
N ILE A 15 -33.09 -45.52 29.35
CA ILE A 15 -33.74 -44.42 30.09
C ILE A 15 -33.01 -44.07 31.41
N LEU A 16 -32.31 -42.92 31.45
CA LEU A 16 -32.59 -41.77 32.34
C LEU A 16 -31.44 -40.72 32.36
N LEU A 17 -31.83 -39.49 31.99
CA LEU A 17 -31.49 -38.17 32.55
C LEU A 17 -30.02 -37.74 32.81
N ALA A 18 -29.60 -36.72 32.05
CA ALA A 18 -28.97 -35.46 32.53
C ALA A 18 -28.78 -34.56 31.29
N GLY A 19 -29.55 -33.51 31.06
CA GLY A 19 -29.50 -32.23 31.77
C GLY A 19 -29.39 -31.13 30.70
N LEU A 20 -30.53 -30.60 30.25
CA LEU A 20 -30.57 -29.44 29.36
C LEU A 20 -31.15 -28.27 30.15
N LEU A 21 -30.32 -27.28 30.46
CA LEU A 21 -30.73 -26.03 31.08
C LEU A 21 -31.74 -25.32 30.18
N LEU A 22 -33.01 -25.26 30.62
CA LEU A 22 -33.97 -24.31 30.07
C LEU A 22 -33.78 -22.95 30.76
N THR A 23 -33.59 -21.96 29.91
CA THR A 23 -33.49 -20.54 30.22
C THR A 23 -34.73 -20.02 30.93
N ALA A 24 -34.55 -19.34 32.05
CA ALA A 24 -35.54 -18.46 32.64
C ALA A 24 -34.99 -17.03 32.65
N ALA A 25 -35.68 -16.11 31.99
CA ALA A 25 -35.91 -14.77 32.52
C ALA A 25 -36.94 -14.03 31.67
N CYS A 26 -37.89 -13.45 32.40
CA CYS A 26 -39.11 -12.83 31.97
C CYS A 26 -38.91 -11.59 31.08
N SER A 27 -39.91 -11.34 30.24
CA SER A 27 -40.19 -10.08 29.59
C SER A 27 -40.23 -8.94 30.61
N ASN A 28 -39.46 -7.88 30.36
CA ASN A 28 -39.73 -6.55 30.90
C ASN A 28 -39.53 -5.53 29.79
N THR A 29 -40.62 -4.85 29.45
CA THR A 29 -40.67 -3.58 28.73
C THR A 29 -39.80 -2.57 29.46
N ALA A 30 -38.64 -2.24 28.90
CA ALA A 30 -37.81 -1.12 29.32
C ALA A 30 -37.60 -0.19 28.12
N ASP A 31 -38.50 0.78 28.05
CA ASP A 31 -38.28 2.18 27.65
C ASP A 31 -37.71 2.47 26.26
N VAL A 32 -38.63 2.81 25.36
CA VAL A 32 -38.41 3.45 24.05
C VAL A 32 -38.04 4.93 24.27
N THR A 33 -37.02 5.22 25.08
CA THR A 33 -36.59 6.60 25.33
C THR A 33 -35.11 6.71 25.71
N ARG A 34 -34.21 6.02 24.99
CA ARG A 34 -32.75 6.26 25.07
C ARG A 34 -32.02 6.23 23.71
N PHE A 35 -32.68 6.63 22.63
CA PHE A 35 -32.07 6.83 21.31
C PHE A 35 -31.77 8.31 21.02
N ALA A 36 -31.24 9.05 22.00
CA ALA A 36 -30.71 10.40 21.79
C ALA A 36 -29.20 10.37 22.07
N GLY A 37 -28.39 10.05 21.05
CA GLY A 37 -26.93 10.15 21.18
C GLY A 37 -26.08 9.24 20.29
N MET A 38 -26.67 8.33 19.49
CA MET A 38 -25.88 7.65 18.45
C MET A 38 -25.80 8.54 17.22
N ASP A 39 -24.72 9.31 17.16
CA ASP A 39 -24.28 10.04 15.99
C ASP A 39 -24.23 9.08 14.79
N LEU A 40 -25.19 9.23 13.86
CA LEU A 40 -25.28 8.47 12.60
C LEU A 40 -24.15 8.86 11.60
N ARG A 41 -23.04 9.40 12.10
CA ARG A 41 -21.85 9.83 11.37
C ARG A 41 -20.62 8.97 11.66
N ALA A 42 -20.67 8.09 12.65
CA ALA A 42 -19.53 7.25 13.06
C ALA A 42 -19.32 5.98 12.17
N GLY A 43 -19.82 5.98 10.94
CA GLY A 43 -19.82 4.80 10.05
C GLY A 43 -18.98 4.92 8.77
N LEU A 44 -18.40 6.09 8.47
CA LEU A 44 -17.46 6.25 7.37
C LEU A 44 -16.06 6.42 7.95
N ALA A 45 -15.48 5.32 8.45
CA ALA A 45 -14.03 5.27 8.58
C ALA A 45 -13.47 5.48 7.17
N THR A 46 -12.94 6.68 6.89
CA THR A 46 -12.23 6.95 5.64
C THR A 46 -11.07 5.98 5.59
N LYS A 47 -11.21 4.93 4.76
CA LYS A 47 -10.12 4.00 4.51
C LYS A 47 -8.94 4.84 4.06
N GLU A 48 -7.85 4.80 4.83
CA GLU A 48 -6.62 5.50 4.49
C GLU A 48 -6.29 5.28 3.01
N PRO A 49 -5.91 6.31 2.25
CA PRO A 49 -5.57 6.14 0.85
C PRO A 49 -4.51 5.06 0.68
N THR A 50 -4.84 3.98 -0.03
CA THR A 50 -3.92 2.89 -0.33
C THR A 50 -3.56 2.87 -1.81
N LEU A 51 -2.30 2.54 -2.12
CA LEU A 51 -1.86 2.33 -3.49
C LEU A 51 -2.59 1.12 -4.11
N ASP A 52 -2.97 1.19 -5.38
CA ASP A 52 -3.62 0.09 -6.11
C ASP A 52 -2.69 -1.13 -6.16
N GLU A 53 -2.98 -2.13 -5.33
CA GLU A 53 -2.15 -3.32 -5.16
C GLU A 53 -2.06 -4.16 -6.44
N ASN A 54 -3.11 -4.18 -7.27
CA ASN A 54 -3.11 -4.91 -8.53
C ASN A 54 -2.09 -4.32 -9.51
N ARG A 55 -2.01 -2.98 -9.57
CA ARG A 55 -1.00 -2.27 -10.38
C ARG A 55 0.41 -2.50 -9.88
N VAL A 56 0.60 -2.50 -8.57
CA VAL A 56 1.90 -2.77 -7.96
C VAL A 56 2.33 -4.21 -8.23
N ALA A 57 1.45 -5.19 -8.04
CA ALA A 57 1.71 -6.59 -8.35
C ALA A 57 2.09 -6.78 -9.83
N PHE A 58 1.36 -6.14 -10.74
CA PHE A 58 1.70 -6.13 -12.17
C PHE A 58 3.09 -5.53 -12.44
N ALA A 59 3.41 -4.38 -11.83
CA ALA A 59 4.71 -3.74 -12.00
C ALA A 59 5.88 -4.63 -11.53
N ILE A 60 5.69 -5.33 -10.41
CA ILE A 60 6.68 -6.27 -9.85
C ILE A 60 6.84 -7.49 -10.76
N ALA A 61 5.74 -8.09 -11.20
CA ALA A 61 5.76 -9.25 -12.10
C ALA A 61 6.49 -8.93 -13.42
N GLU A 62 6.21 -7.77 -14.01
CA GLU A 62 6.91 -7.32 -15.23
C GLU A 62 8.40 -7.09 -15.00
N ALA A 63 8.78 -6.46 -13.87
CA ALA A 63 10.19 -6.31 -13.51
C ALA A 63 10.89 -7.66 -13.31
N ALA A 64 10.22 -8.65 -12.71
CA ALA A 64 10.75 -9.99 -12.53
C ALA A 64 10.95 -10.71 -13.88
N LYS A 65 9.99 -10.62 -14.81
CA LYS A 65 10.12 -11.15 -16.17
C LYS A 65 11.30 -10.52 -16.93
N LEU A 66 11.46 -9.20 -16.84
CA LEU A 66 12.61 -8.50 -17.46
C LEU A 66 13.93 -9.05 -16.92
N ARG A 67 14.06 -9.19 -15.60
CA ARG A 67 15.27 -9.74 -14.95
C ARG A 67 15.54 -11.18 -15.38
N ALA A 68 14.52 -12.03 -15.43
CA ALA A 68 14.65 -13.42 -15.87
C ALA A 68 15.16 -13.54 -17.31
N ARG A 69 14.87 -12.55 -18.16
CA ARG A 69 15.38 -12.45 -19.54
C ARG A 69 16.73 -11.71 -19.66
N GLY A 70 17.39 -11.38 -18.54
CA GLY A 70 18.63 -10.58 -18.53
C GLY A 70 18.44 -9.12 -18.96
N GLN A 71 17.20 -8.64 -19.03
CA GLN A 71 16.89 -7.27 -19.45
C GLN A 71 16.94 -6.29 -18.29
N ARG A 72 17.16 -5.01 -18.61
CA ARG A 72 17.23 -3.93 -17.63
C ARG A 72 15.85 -3.61 -17.08
N VAL A 73 15.76 -3.45 -15.77
CA VAL A 73 14.60 -2.85 -15.10
C VAL A 73 14.90 -1.37 -14.88
N TRP A 74 13.93 -0.51 -15.18
CA TRP A 74 14.06 0.94 -15.05
C TRP A 74 12.92 1.51 -14.22
N CYS A 75 13.17 2.67 -13.59
CA CYS A 75 12.18 3.37 -12.77
C CYS A 75 10.93 3.79 -13.56
N VAL A 76 11.11 4.25 -14.81
CA VAL A 76 10.04 4.78 -15.65
C VAL A 76 8.97 3.72 -15.99
N PRO A 77 9.30 2.54 -16.57
CA PRO A 77 8.31 1.48 -16.79
C PRO A 77 7.64 1.01 -15.50
N PHE A 78 8.40 0.86 -14.42
CA PHE A 78 7.86 0.48 -13.12
C PHE A 78 6.82 1.50 -12.61
N ALA A 79 7.18 2.78 -12.58
CA ALA A 79 6.31 3.85 -12.09
C ALA A 79 5.04 3.97 -12.94
N ARG A 80 5.12 3.81 -14.27
CA ARG A 80 3.93 3.78 -15.15
C ARG A 80 2.96 2.67 -14.77
N ASN A 81 3.49 1.47 -14.57
CA ASN A 81 2.69 0.29 -14.24
C ASN A 81 2.04 0.45 -12.86
N ALA A 82 2.82 0.88 -11.86
CA ALA A 82 2.38 1.00 -10.47
C ALA A 82 1.45 2.19 -10.21
N SER A 83 1.64 3.34 -10.86
CA SER A 83 0.82 4.56 -10.63
C SER A 83 -0.33 4.74 -11.63
N GLY A 84 -0.27 4.07 -12.78
CA GLY A 84 -1.17 4.33 -13.91
C GLY A 84 -0.85 5.61 -14.71
N ILE A 85 0.14 6.42 -14.32
CA ILE A 85 0.58 7.58 -15.11
C ILE A 85 1.29 7.11 -16.39
N GLN A 86 0.84 7.60 -17.55
CA GLN A 86 1.27 7.12 -18.86
C GLN A 86 2.35 7.99 -19.52
N LEU A 87 3.15 8.72 -18.72
CA LEU A 87 4.30 9.49 -19.20
C LEU A 87 5.47 8.57 -19.61
N ARG A 88 6.36 9.05 -20.47
CA ARG A 88 7.52 8.30 -21.03
C ARG A 88 8.72 9.24 -21.19
N GLY A 89 9.87 8.67 -21.54
CA GLY A 89 11.13 9.39 -21.70
C GLY A 89 11.93 9.47 -20.40
N ASN A 90 12.98 10.29 -20.41
CA ASN A 90 13.85 10.48 -19.26
C ASN A 90 13.05 10.97 -18.04
N ALA A 91 13.40 10.45 -16.86
CA ALA A 91 12.62 10.65 -15.64
C ALA A 91 12.45 12.13 -15.26
N HIS A 92 13.53 12.93 -15.30
CA HIS A 92 13.43 14.37 -14.96
C HIS A 92 12.49 15.16 -15.89
N LEU A 93 12.26 14.70 -17.12
CA LEU A 93 11.38 15.39 -18.07
C LEU A 93 9.89 15.19 -17.74
N TRP A 94 9.56 14.24 -16.86
CA TRP A 94 8.18 13.95 -16.48
C TRP A 94 7.48 15.15 -15.85
N TRP A 95 8.21 16.01 -15.14
CA TRP A 95 7.66 17.22 -14.55
C TRP A 95 7.00 18.11 -15.61
N ASN A 96 7.71 18.43 -16.68
CA ASN A 96 7.17 19.26 -17.76
C ASN A 96 6.23 18.46 -18.67
N ALA A 97 6.49 17.18 -18.92
CA ALA A 97 5.64 16.34 -19.78
C ALA A 97 4.22 16.13 -19.23
N ALA A 98 4.03 16.33 -17.92
CA ALA A 98 2.73 16.25 -17.25
C ALA A 98 1.83 17.48 -17.46
N VAL A 99 2.38 18.64 -17.88
CA VAL A 99 1.60 19.86 -18.13
C VAL A 99 0.43 19.56 -19.06
N GLY A 100 -0.78 19.96 -18.66
CA GLY A 100 -2.01 19.76 -19.44
C GLY A 100 -2.51 18.31 -19.49
N LYS A 101 -1.82 17.34 -18.89
CA LYS A 101 -2.19 15.90 -18.89
C LYS A 101 -2.48 15.35 -17.50
N TYR A 102 -1.71 15.79 -16.52
CA TYR A 102 -1.82 15.40 -15.12
C TYR A 102 -1.69 16.63 -14.22
N ALA A 103 -2.43 16.63 -13.11
CA ALA A 103 -2.21 17.61 -12.05
C ALA A 103 -0.83 17.38 -11.43
N ARG A 104 -0.24 18.47 -10.92
CA ARG A 104 1.08 18.46 -10.30
C ARG A 104 1.15 19.44 -9.14
N GLY A 105 2.02 19.16 -8.19
CA GLY A 105 2.25 20.00 -7.03
C GLY A 105 3.43 19.52 -6.19
N ASN A 106 3.56 20.06 -4.99
CA ASN A 106 4.66 19.76 -4.07
C ASN A 106 4.22 18.89 -2.89
N GLU A 107 2.93 18.59 -2.77
CA GLU A 107 2.41 17.77 -1.69
C GLU A 107 2.45 16.29 -2.07
N PRO A 108 3.04 15.40 -1.26
CA PRO A 108 2.98 13.97 -1.51
C PRO A 108 1.56 13.43 -1.34
N GLN A 109 1.16 12.53 -2.22
CA GLN A 109 -0.10 11.78 -2.12
C GLN A 109 0.16 10.33 -2.49
N VAL A 110 -0.51 9.39 -1.82
CA VAL A 110 -0.41 7.96 -2.18
C VAL A 110 -0.79 7.77 -3.65
N GLY A 111 0.06 7.06 -4.41
CA GLY A 111 -0.09 6.88 -5.85
C GLY A 111 0.47 8.00 -6.73
N ALA A 112 0.84 9.15 -6.16
CA ALA A 112 1.56 10.17 -6.89
C ALA A 112 2.97 9.69 -7.27
N VAL A 113 3.49 10.21 -8.38
CA VAL A 113 4.87 9.96 -8.80
C VAL A 113 5.75 11.15 -8.39
N MET A 114 6.65 10.92 -7.44
CA MET A 114 7.74 11.84 -7.12
C MET A 114 8.72 11.89 -8.29
N VAL A 115 8.98 13.08 -8.82
CA VAL A 115 9.90 13.32 -9.93
C VAL A 115 11.18 13.94 -9.41
N PHE A 116 12.26 13.16 -9.39
CA PHE A 116 13.57 13.66 -9.03
C PHE A 116 14.20 14.43 -10.20
N SER A 117 14.72 15.62 -9.91
CA SER A 117 15.40 16.46 -10.89
C SER A 117 16.74 15.86 -11.31
N ALA A 118 17.22 16.26 -12.49
CA ALA A 118 18.56 15.90 -12.94
C ALA A 118 19.62 16.53 -12.01
N SER A 119 20.69 15.78 -11.75
CA SER A 119 21.84 16.27 -10.99
C SER A 119 23.13 15.58 -11.45
N ARG A 120 24.28 15.99 -10.92
CA ARG A 120 25.59 15.39 -11.26
C ARG A 120 25.62 13.88 -11.05
N SER A 121 24.99 13.39 -9.97
CA SER A 121 24.92 11.96 -9.63
C SER A 121 23.72 11.24 -10.25
N MET A 122 22.81 11.96 -10.92
CA MET A 122 21.56 11.44 -11.46
C MET A 122 21.13 12.23 -12.70
N LYS A 123 21.91 12.11 -13.78
CA LYS A 123 21.81 12.96 -14.98
C LYS A 123 20.45 12.90 -15.69
N ILE A 124 19.79 11.74 -15.68
CA ILE A 124 18.48 11.55 -16.34
C ILE A 124 17.30 11.69 -15.38
N GLY A 125 17.56 12.06 -14.12
CA GLY A 125 16.57 12.08 -13.04
C GLY A 125 16.20 10.67 -12.55
N HIS A 126 15.15 10.60 -11.75
CA HIS A 126 14.52 9.36 -11.28
C HIS A 126 13.04 9.60 -11.01
N VAL A 127 12.24 8.54 -11.01
CA VAL A 127 10.83 8.61 -10.60
C VAL A 127 10.52 7.50 -9.63
N ALA A 128 9.67 7.79 -8.64
CA ALA A 128 9.23 6.83 -7.64
C ALA A 128 7.76 7.07 -7.28
N VAL A 129 7.02 6.00 -7.00
CA VAL A 129 5.60 6.10 -6.62
C VAL A 129 5.50 6.19 -5.12
N VAL A 130 4.74 7.16 -4.60
CA VAL A 130 4.46 7.26 -3.16
C VAL A 130 3.55 6.10 -2.77
N SER A 131 4.03 5.20 -1.90
CA SER A 131 3.24 4.08 -1.40
C SER A 131 2.58 4.39 -0.06
N LYS A 132 3.13 5.33 0.72
CA LYS A 132 2.53 5.82 1.97
C LYS A 132 3.01 7.23 2.30
N VAL A 133 2.13 8.06 2.84
CA VAL A 133 2.51 9.30 3.54
C VAL A 133 2.58 8.99 5.03
N VAL A 134 3.73 9.23 5.65
CA VAL A 134 3.98 8.90 7.07
C VAL A 134 3.83 10.14 7.94
N SER A 135 4.31 11.27 7.46
CA SER A 135 4.15 12.59 8.08
C SER A 135 4.39 13.68 7.02
N ASP A 136 4.25 14.95 7.41
CA ASP A 136 4.53 16.12 6.57
C ASP A 136 5.95 16.10 5.96
N ARG A 137 6.88 15.34 6.55
CA ARG A 137 8.30 15.30 6.17
C ARG A 137 8.80 13.89 5.84
N GLU A 138 7.92 12.90 5.85
CA GLU A 138 8.30 11.51 5.60
C GLU A 138 7.28 10.76 4.76
N ILE A 139 7.77 10.07 3.74
CA ILE A 139 6.97 9.17 2.91
C ILE A 139 7.71 7.85 2.70
N LEU A 140 6.95 6.85 2.27
CA LEU A 140 7.49 5.62 1.70
C LEU A 140 7.26 5.61 0.18
N ILE A 141 8.24 5.12 -0.56
CA ILE A 141 8.17 5.00 -2.02
C ILE A 141 8.41 3.57 -2.53
N ASP A 142 7.74 3.25 -3.62
CA ASP A 142 7.97 2.07 -4.43
C ASP A 142 8.62 2.50 -5.76
N HIS A 143 9.75 1.89 -6.10
CA HIS A 143 10.48 2.24 -7.33
C HIS A 143 11.35 1.08 -7.83
N ALA A 144 12.01 1.30 -8.97
CA ALA A 144 13.00 0.38 -9.49
C ALA A 144 14.27 1.08 -9.95
N ASN A 145 15.38 0.37 -9.94
CA ASN A 145 16.67 0.79 -10.47
C ASN A 145 17.32 1.98 -9.74
N TRP A 146 16.95 2.26 -8.49
CA TRP A 146 17.78 3.09 -7.61
C TRP A 146 19.09 2.37 -7.27
N LYS A 147 18.96 1.10 -6.88
CA LYS A 147 20.00 0.09 -7.01
C LYS A 147 19.79 -0.67 -8.31
N ARG A 148 20.87 -0.91 -9.05
CA ARG A 148 20.81 -1.45 -10.42
C ARG A 148 19.92 -2.69 -10.53
N ASN A 149 18.94 -2.65 -11.43
CA ASN A 149 17.98 -3.73 -11.73
C ASN A 149 17.14 -4.23 -10.52
N GLN A 150 17.13 -3.51 -9.39
CA GLN A 150 16.37 -3.89 -8.21
C GLN A 150 15.04 -3.13 -8.14
N VAL A 151 13.97 -3.83 -7.76
CA VAL A 151 12.73 -3.21 -7.28
C VAL A 151 12.85 -3.08 -5.76
N THR A 152 12.54 -1.90 -5.24
CA THR A 152 12.52 -1.61 -3.81
C THR A 152 11.15 -1.04 -3.47
N ARG A 153 10.52 -1.59 -2.43
CA ARG A 153 9.20 -1.18 -1.93
C ARG A 153 9.32 -0.58 -0.55
N GLY A 154 8.43 0.34 -0.24
CA GLY A 154 8.34 0.97 1.07
C GLY A 154 9.64 1.67 1.49
N GLN A 155 10.45 2.16 0.54
CA GLN A 155 11.71 2.79 0.88
C GLN A 155 11.46 4.16 1.50
N ARG A 156 12.07 4.40 2.65
CA ARG A 156 11.90 5.66 3.38
C ARG A 156 12.54 6.83 2.66
N VAL A 157 11.80 7.93 2.58
CA VAL A 157 12.25 9.22 2.04
C VAL A 157 11.86 10.32 3.00
N VAL A 158 12.81 11.21 3.28
CA VAL A 158 12.63 12.34 4.19
C VAL A 158 12.83 13.64 3.43
N ASP A 159 11.90 14.58 3.60
CA ASP A 159 12.07 15.95 3.13
C ASP A 159 13.09 16.69 4.01
N VAL A 160 14.16 17.17 3.40
CA VAL A 160 15.22 17.96 4.02
C VAL A 160 15.28 19.38 3.44
N SER A 161 14.26 19.80 2.69
CA SER A 161 14.13 21.17 2.20
C SER A 161 14.00 22.16 3.37
N LYS A 162 14.47 23.39 3.17
CA LYS A 162 14.37 24.45 4.18
C LYS A 162 12.91 24.83 4.47
N ASN A 163 12.05 24.77 3.44
CA ASN A 163 10.70 25.30 3.49
C ASN A 163 9.63 24.23 3.78
N GLY A 164 9.98 22.93 3.77
CA GLY A 164 8.97 21.87 3.84
C GLY A 164 8.20 21.68 2.55
N ASP A 165 8.79 22.05 1.42
CA ASP A 165 8.17 22.03 0.10
C ASP A 165 8.60 20.83 -0.75
N TRP A 166 9.24 19.83 -0.12
CA TRP A 166 9.74 18.61 -0.77
C TRP A 166 10.77 18.84 -1.89
N SER A 167 11.29 20.06 -2.07
CA SER A 167 12.25 20.39 -3.13
C SER A 167 13.61 19.68 -2.99
N ALA A 168 13.92 19.17 -1.79
CA ALA A 168 15.14 18.45 -1.49
C ALA A 168 14.88 17.28 -0.54
N VAL A 169 15.19 16.05 -0.95
CA VAL A 169 14.90 14.84 -0.16
C VAL A 169 16.13 13.97 0.05
N LYS A 170 16.14 13.18 1.13
CA LYS A 170 17.09 12.07 1.30
C LYS A 170 16.33 10.75 1.24
N VAL A 171 16.84 9.82 0.43
CA VAL A 171 16.34 8.45 0.33
C VAL A 171 17.20 7.58 1.24
N GLU A 172 16.59 6.68 2.01
CA GLU A 172 17.31 5.73 2.85
C GLU A 172 18.28 4.86 2.03
N SER A 173 19.56 4.80 2.42
CA SER A 173 20.59 4.04 1.70
C SER A 173 20.90 2.69 2.35
N ALA A 174 20.71 2.61 3.67
CA ALA A 174 20.87 1.44 4.52
C ALA A 174 19.90 1.58 5.71
N PRO A 175 19.55 0.49 6.42
CA PRO A 175 18.60 0.56 7.53
C PRO A 175 18.96 1.68 8.53
N GLY A 176 18.04 2.63 8.71
CA GLY A 176 18.22 3.77 9.63
C GLY A 176 19.16 4.88 9.14
N SER A 177 19.73 4.76 7.94
CA SER A 177 20.71 5.72 7.41
C SER A 177 20.24 6.39 6.12
N LEU A 178 20.13 7.72 6.16
CA LEU A 178 19.76 8.54 5.01
C LEU A 178 20.95 8.77 4.07
N GLY A 179 20.71 8.64 2.77
CA GLY A 179 21.72 8.90 1.73
C GLY A 179 21.95 10.39 1.46
N ARG A 180 22.49 10.67 0.27
CA ARG A 180 22.69 12.05 -0.22
C ARG A 180 21.36 12.79 -0.38
N THR A 181 21.42 14.12 -0.33
CA THR A 181 20.32 14.99 -0.74
C THR A 181 20.11 14.91 -2.25
N ASN A 182 18.85 14.81 -2.68
CA ASN A 182 18.45 14.79 -4.09
C ASN A 182 17.41 15.88 -4.34
N PRO A 183 17.57 16.69 -5.41
CA PRO A 183 16.56 17.66 -5.78
C PRO A 183 15.33 16.96 -6.39
N VAL A 184 14.15 17.49 -6.09
CA VAL A 184 12.87 16.99 -6.58
C VAL A 184 12.12 18.15 -7.24
N SER A 185 11.53 17.88 -8.40
CA SER A 185 10.71 18.88 -9.10
C SER A 185 9.29 18.97 -8.53
N GLY A 186 8.82 17.88 -7.92
CA GLY A 186 7.51 17.78 -7.28
C GLY A 186 6.88 16.40 -7.51
N PHE A 187 5.56 16.36 -7.42
CA PHE A 187 4.73 15.18 -7.54
C PHE A 187 3.77 15.32 -8.73
N VAL A 188 3.67 14.26 -9.53
CA VAL A 188 2.64 14.13 -10.57
C VAL A 188 1.53 13.26 -10.02
N TYR A 189 0.32 13.80 -10.00
CA TYR A 189 -0.83 13.13 -9.40
C TYR A 189 -1.50 12.19 -10.41
N SER A 190 -1.77 10.96 -9.97
CA SER A 190 -2.59 10.04 -10.75
C SER A 190 -4.04 10.56 -10.74
N LYS A 191 -4.80 10.30 -11.81
CA LYS A 191 -6.23 10.66 -11.83
C LYS A 191 -7.07 9.81 -10.85
N ALA A 192 -6.49 8.75 -10.29
CA ALA A 192 -7.19 7.78 -9.45
C ALA A 192 -7.09 8.14 -7.97
N LEU A 193 -7.71 9.25 -7.60
CA LEU A 193 -8.26 9.52 -6.27
C LEU A 193 -9.53 10.35 -6.50
N SER A 194 -10.52 9.75 -7.14
CA SER A 194 -11.91 10.15 -6.97
C SER A 194 -12.46 9.18 -5.95
N LEU A 195 -12.85 9.73 -4.80
CA LEU A 195 -13.43 9.04 -3.63
C LEU A 195 -14.51 8.05 -4.04
#